data_AF-A0A6P2BIY4-F1
#
_entry.id   AF-A0A6P2BIY4-F1
#
_cell.length_a   1.000
_cell.length_b   1.000
_cell.length_c   1.000
_cell.angle_alpha   90.00
_cell.angle_beta   90.00
_cell.angle_gamma   90.00
#
_symmetry.space_group_name_H-M   'P 1'
#
loop_
_entity.id
_entity.type
_entity.pdbx_description
1 polymer ?
#
loop_
_entity_poly.entity_id
_entity_poly.type
_entity_poly.pdbx_seq_one_letter_code
_entity_poly.pdbx_strand_id
1 'polypeptide(L)'
;MNLEPDVHARFARITLLCLDVDGVLTDGRLYFTDAGMELKTFSSQDGHALKMLQDNGIGVAIITGRSSRLVTRRARELGIRHVFQGARDKRIAFAELLARTGAHANTVAHMGDDIPDLPVLRLAGLALGVANQNPVLAEHVHYVTTAAGGAGAVREVCELLLRCQGRWDTALARYL
;
A
#
# COMPACT_ATOMS: atom_id res chain seq x y z
N MET A 1 8.36 1.15 19.15
CA MET A 1 7.01 0.62 18.83
C MET A 1 7.04 -0.86 19.18
N ASN A 2 6.20 -1.31 20.10
CA ASN A 2 6.12 -2.72 20.47
C ASN A 2 5.12 -3.40 19.54
N LEU A 3 5.60 -3.96 18.43
CA LEU A 3 4.81 -4.87 17.61
C LEU A 3 4.87 -6.27 18.22
N GLU A 4 3.76 -7.01 18.13
CA GLU A 4 3.76 -8.44 18.45
C GLU A 4 4.83 -9.19 17.63
N PRO A 5 5.51 -10.20 18.18
CA PRO A 5 6.63 -10.87 17.50
C PRO A 5 6.30 -11.42 16.10
N ASP A 6 5.12 -11.99 15.90
CA ASP A 6 4.68 -12.49 14.58
C ASP A 6 4.53 -11.34 13.57
N VAL A 7 3.94 -10.23 13.99
CA VAL A 7 3.74 -9.05 13.15
C VAL A 7 5.10 -8.46 12.75
N HIS A 8 6.02 -8.32 13.71
CA HIS A 8 7.38 -7.88 13.43
C HIS A 8 8.08 -8.78 12.40
N ALA A 9 8.01 -10.10 12.58
CA ALA A 9 8.63 -11.07 11.67
C ALA A 9 8.05 -10.99 10.24
N ARG A 10 6.77 -10.65 10.09
CA ARG A 10 6.14 -10.37 8.79
C ARG A 10 6.72 -9.12 8.15
N PHE A 11 6.77 -7.99 8.86
CA PHE A 11 7.37 -6.75 8.34
C PHE A 11 8.83 -6.94 7.91
N ALA A 12 9.61 -7.71 8.66
CA ALA A 12 11.03 -7.93 8.40
C ALA A 12 11.35 -8.67 7.08
N ARG A 13 10.41 -9.43 6.51
CA ARG A 13 10.62 -10.21 5.27
C ARG A 13 10.04 -9.59 4.00
N ILE A 14 9.38 -8.43 4.11
CA ILE A 14 8.70 -7.83 2.96
C ILE A 14 9.68 -7.24 1.96
N THR A 15 9.52 -7.60 0.69
CA THR A 15 10.31 -7.07 -0.42
C THR A 15 9.47 -6.21 -1.37
N LEU A 16 8.15 -6.29 -1.26
CA LEU A 16 7.19 -5.59 -2.11
C LEU A 16 5.97 -5.14 -1.31
N LEU A 17 5.64 -3.85 -1.37
CA LEU A 17 4.41 -3.27 -0.82
C LEU A 17 3.40 -3.04 -1.95
N CYS A 18 2.29 -3.76 -1.90
CA CYS A 18 1.14 -3.60 -2.79
C CYS A 18 0.05 -2.78 -2.11
N LEU A 19 -0.50 -1.80 -2.81
CA LEU A 19 -1.46 -0.84 -2.26
C LEU A 19 -2.74 -0.82 -3.09
N ASP A 20 -3.88 -0.80 -2.40
CA ASP A 20 -5.08 -0.20 -3.00
C ASP A 20 -4.90 1.33 -3.15
N VAL A 21 -5.81 1.96 -3.89
CA VAL A 21 -5.86 3.41 -4.08
C VAL A 21 -6.89 4.07 -3.18
N ASP A 22 -8.16 3.70 -3.34
CA ASP A 22 -9.27 4.51 -2.86
C ASP A 22 -9.63 4.10 -1.45
N GLY A 23 -9.28 4.94 -0.46
CA GLY A 23 -9.41 4.62 0.96
C GLY A 23 -8.08 4.17 1.60
N VAL A 24 -7.03 3.97 0.80
CA VAL A 24 -5.65 3.70 1.26
C VAL A 24 -4.70 4.85 0.90
N LEU A 25 -4.45 5.09 -0.39
CA LEU A 25 -3.64 6.21 -0.87
C LEU A 25 -4.44 7.54 -0.88
N THR A 26 -5.77 7.43 -0.82
CA THR A 26 -6.72 8.53 -0.71
C THR A 26 -7.58 8.34 0.55
N ASP A 27 -8.40 9.33 0.89
CA ASP A 27 -9.38 9.26 1.97
C ASP A 27 -10.69 8.52 1.58
N GLY A 28 -10.70 7.85 0.42
CA GLY A 28 -11.85 7.12 -0.12
C GLY A 28 -12.90 8.00 -0.80
N ARG A 29 -12.77 9.33 -0.75
CA ARG A 29 -13.74 10.24 -1.37
C ARG A 29 -13.50 10.33 -2.88
N LEU A 30 -14.61 10.34 -3.62
CA LEU A 30 -14.63 10.63 -5.05
C LEU A 30 -15.34 11.96 -5.26
N TYR A 31 -14.63 12.92 -5.84
CA TYR A 31 -15.17 14.23 -6.16
C TYR A 31 -15.54 14.27 -7.64
N PHE A 32 -16.79 14.59 -7.92
CA PHE A 32 -17.30 14.74 -9.28
C PHE A 32 -17.70 16.19 -9.53
N THR A 33 -17.41 16.68 -10.72
CA THR A 33 -17.93 17.96 -11.21
C THR A 33 -19.10 17.70 -12.16
N ASP A 34 -20.00 18.66 -12.33
CA ASP A 34 -21.10 18.56 -13.32
C ASP A 34 -20.60 18.39 -14.77
N ALA A 35 -19.36 18.77 -15.06
CA ALA A 35 -18.69 18.55 -16.35
C ALA A 35 -18.14 17.12 -16.54
N GLY A 36 -18.36 16.21 -15.59
CA GLY A 36 -17.90 14.82 -15.66
C GLY A 36 -16.43 14.59 -15.28
N MET A 37 -15.74 15.60 -14.73
CA MET A 37 -14.38 15.44 -14.20
C MET A 37 -14.40 14.74 -12.83
N GLU A 38 -13.43 13.85 -12.61
CA GLU A 38 -13.15 13.20 -11.32
C GLU A 38 -11.88 13.84 -10.71
N LEU A 39 -11.89 14.06 -9.39
CA LEU A 39 -10.72 14.44 -8.61
C LEU A 39 -10.46 13.41 -7.49
N LYS A 40 -9.17 13.19 -7.21
CA LYS A 40 -8.68 12.38 -6.09
C LYS A 40 -7.61 13.17 -5.33
N THR A 41 -7.61 13.06 -4.02
CA THR A 41 -6.61 13.67 -3.14
C THR A 41 -5.62 12.60 -2.68
N PHE A 42 -4.32 12.91 -2.74
CA PHE A 42 -3.25 12.02 -2.29
C PHE A 42 -2.38 12.75 -1.27
N SER A 43 -1.84 12.03 -0.30
CA SER A 43 -0.89 12.58 0.67
C SER A 43 0.52 12.75 0.08
N SER A 44 1.10 13.93 0.28
CA SER A 44 2.51 14.18 -0.03
C SER A 44 3.45 13.41 0.90
N GLN A 45 3.06 13.22 2.16
CA GLN A 45 3.83 12.47 3.16
C GLN A 45 3.90 10.98 2.80
N ASP A 46 2.78 10.40 2.37
CA ASP A 46 2.72 9.02 1.86
C ASP A 46 3.61 8.88 0.61
N GLY A 47 3.52 9.83 -0.32
CA GLY A 47 4.36 9.85 -1.51
C GLY A 47 5.86 9.89 -1.21
N HIS A 48 6.28 10.71 -0.24
CA HIS A 48 7.67 10.76 0.18
C HIS A 48 8.13 9.43 0.81
N ALA A 49 7.29 8.85 1.67
CA ALA A 49 7.57 7.56 2.31
C ALA A 49 7.77 6.44 1.29
N LEU A 50 6.94 6.40 0.24
CA LEU A 50 7.04 5.41 -0.83
C LEU A 50 8.33 5.56 -1.65
N LYS A 51 8.80 6.80 -1.86
CA LYS A 51 10.11 7.01 -2.50
C LYS A 51 11.24 6.53 -1.59
N MET A 52 11.19 6.88 -0.31
CA MET A 52 12.17 6.43 0.67
C MET A 52 12.21 4.90 0.79
N LEU A 53 11.04 4.24 0.74
CA LEU A 53 10.92 2.79 0.75
C LEU A 53 11.58 2.15 -0.48
N GLN A 54 11.31 2.67 -1.68
CA GLN A 54 11.90 2.20 -2.94
C GLN A 54 13.41 2.42 -2.99
N ASP A 55 13.90 3.57 -2.54
CA ASP A 55 15.34 3.88 -2.46
C ASP A 55 16.11 2.93 -1.54
N ASN A 56 15.40 2.27 -0.62
CA ASN A 56 15.95 1.28 0.30
C ASN A 56 15.58 -0.16 -0.12
N GLY A 57 15.30 -0.39 -1.41
CA GLY A 57 15.23 -1.72 -2.01
C GLY A 57 13.94 -2.49 -1.75
N ILE A 58 12.87 -1.83 -1.33
CA ILE A 58 11.53 -2.43 -1.20
C ILE A 58 10.65 -1.89 -2.32
N GLY A 59 10.21 -2.77 -3.20
CA GLY A 59 9.38 -2.40 -4.36
C GLY A 59 7.99 -1.91 -3.94
N VAL A 60 7.33 -1.17 -4.83
CA VAL A 60 5.95 -0.72 -4.64
C VAL A 60 5.09 -1.10 -5.86
N ALA A 61 3.86 -1.54 -5.60
CA ALA A 61 2.86 -1.84 -6.60
C ALA A 61 1.49 -1.25 -6.21
N ILE A 62 0.63 -1.04 -7.21
CA ILE A 62 -0.76 -0.60 -7.03
C ILE A 62 -1.69 -1.61 -7.70
N ILE A 63 -2.74 -2.03 -6.98
CA ILE A 63 -3.86 -2.80 -7.52
C ILE A 63 -5.16 -2.07 -7.13
N THR A 64 -5.91 -1.58 -8.12
CA THR A 64 -7.18 -0.90 -7.89
C THR A 64 -8.28 -1.39 -8.83
N GLY A 65 -9.50 -1.48 -8.30
CA GLY A 65 -10.68 -1.84 -9.09
C GLY A 65 -11.12 -0.73 -10.04
N ARG A 66 -10.74 0.52 -9.79
CA ARG A 66 -11.06 1.66 -10.66
C ARG A 66 -9.98 1.88 -11.71
N SER A 67 -10.33 2.61 -12.77
CA SER A 67 -9.37 3.07 -13.78
C SER A 67 -9.46 4.59 -13.89
N SER A 68 -8.34 5.28 -13.69
CA SER A 68 -8.28 6.74 -13.84
C SER A 68 -6.90 7.20 -14.31
N ARG A 69 -6.89 8.29 -15.08
CA ARG A 69 -5.63 8.96 -15.48
C ARG A 69 -4.87 9.54 -14.28
N LEU A 70 -5.59 9.87 -13.20
CA LEU A 70 -5.01 10.41 -11.97
C LEU A 70 -4.10 9.39 -11.28
N VAL A 71 -4.53 8.13 -11.17
CA VAL A 71 -3.71 7.05 -10.61
C VAL A 71 -2.48 6.81 -11.48
N THR A 72 -2.63 6.76 -12.81
CA THR A 72 -1.47 6.63 -13.73
C THR A 72 -0.46 7.77 -13.53
N ARG A 73 -0.95 9.02 -13.45
CA ARG A 73 -0.10 10.20 -13.23
C ARG A 73 0.64 10.11 -11.90
N ARG A 74 -0.07 9.79 -10.81
CA ARG A 74 0.50 9.68 -9.47
C ARG A 74 1.54 8.56 -9.37
N ALA A 75 1.24 7.39 -9.93
CA ALA A 75 2.18 6.27 -9.97
C ALA A 75 3.47 6.64 -10.72
N ARG A 76 3.35 7.31 -11.88
CA ARG A 76 4.51 7.80 -12.64
C ARG A 76 5.36 8.81 -11.85
N GLU A 77 4.74 9.74 -11.14
CA GLU A 77 5.43 10.73 -10.28
C GLU A 77 6.23 10.06 -9.15
N LEU A 78 5.70 8.95 -8.61
CA LEU A 78 6.32 8.17 -7.54
C LEU A 78 7.26 7.07 -8.03
N GLY A 79 7.39 6.88 -9.35
CA GLY A 79 8.23 5.83 -9.94
C GLY A 79 7.67 4.41 -9.81
N ILE A 80 6.39 4.25 -9.46
CA ILE A 80 5.74 2.96 -9.26
C ILE A 80 5.51 2.30 -10.63
N ARG A 81 6.20 1.19 -10.90
CA ARG A 81 6.19 0.51 -12.21
C ARG A 81 5.05 -0.50 -12.36
N HIS A 82 4.62 -1.10 -11.26
CA HIS A 82 3.60 -2.15 -11.27
C HIS A 82 2.25 -1.54 -10.89
N VAL A 83 1.43 -1.22 -11.89
CA VAL A 83 0.12 -0.58 -11.70
C VAL A 83 -0.94 -1.38 -12.44
N PHE A 84 -1.88 -1.95 -11.69
CA PHE A 84 -3.01 -2.72 -12.19
C PHE A 84 -4.29 -1.95 -11.90
N GLN A 85 -4.91 -1.42 -12.95
CA GLN A 85 -6.17 -0.67 -12.86
C GLN A 85 -7.31 -1.48 -13.48
N GLY A 86 -8.54 -1.20 -13.05
CA GLY A 86 -9.71 -1.94 -13.53
C GLY A 86 -9.74 -3.39 -13.06
N ALA A 87 -8.99 -3.72 -12.01
CA ALA A 87 -8.86 -5.07 -11.46
C ALA A 87 -10.13 -5.45 -10.68
N ARG A 88 -11.15 -5.93 -11.40
CA ARG A 88 -12.42 -6.39 -10.79
C ARG A 88 -12.21 -7.58 -9.84
N ASP A 89 -11.32 -8.50 -10.22
CA ASP A 89 -10.83 -9.54 -9.33
C ASP A 89 -9.36 -9.27 -9.00
N LYS A 90 -9.12 -8.73 -7.80
CA LYS A 90 -7.76 -8.39 -7.35
C LYS A 90 -6.86 -9.62 -7.22
N ARG A 91 -7.39 -10.86 -7.13
CA ARG A 91 -6.56 -12.08 -7.12
C ARG A 91 -5.81 -12.28 -8.42
N ILE A 92 -6.46 -11.98 -9.55
CA ILE A 92 -5.85 -12.13 -10.88
C ILE A 92 -4.71 -11.13 -11.02
N ALA A 93 -4.97 -9.86 -10.68
CA ALA A 93 -3.95 -8.81 -10.70
C ALA A 93 -2.78 -9.13 -9.73
N PHE A 94 -3.07 -9.68 -8.55
CA PHE A 94 -2.05 -10.08 -7.61
C PHE A 94 -1.21 -11.25 -8.12
N ALA A 95 -1.82 -12.28 -8.70
CA ALA A 95 -1.09 -13.39 -9.33
C ALA A 95 -0.19 -12.89 -10.48
N GLU A 96 -0.68 -11.94 -11.28
CA GLU A 96 0.10 -11.31 -12.33
C GLU A 96 1.26 -10.47 -11.77
N LEU A 97 1.05 -9.74 -10.67
CA LEU A 97 2.11 -9.02 -9.96
C LEU A 97 3.22 -9.98 -9.50
N LEU A 98 2.86 -11.11 -8.89
CA LEU A 98 3.83 -12.13 -8.46
C LEU A 98 4.61 -12.68 -9.65
N ALA A 99 3.94 -13.00 -10.76
CA ALA A 99 4.58 -13.49 -11.98
C ALA A 99 5.56 -12.47 -12.60
N ARG A 100 5.19 -11.18 -12.65
CA ARG A 100 6.03 -10.11 -13.22
C ARG A 100 7.23 -9.76 -12.36
N THR A 101 7.13 -9.93 -11.05
CA THR A 101 8.19 -9.56 -10.09
C THR A 101 9.06 -10.73 -9.66
N GLY A 102 8.57 -11.97 -9.83
CA GLY A 102 9.18 -13.16 -9.23
C GLY A 102 9.05 -13.22 -7.70
N ALA A 103 8.29 -12.31 -7.09
CA ALA A 103 8.10 -12.30 -5.65
C ALA A 103 7.25 -13.49 -5.19
N HIS A 104 7.59 -14.05 -4.03
CA HIS A 104 6.74 -15.03 -3.37
C HIS A 104 5.72 -14.31 -2.49
N ALA A 105 4.47 -14.78 -2.46
CA ALA A 105 3.37 -14.10 -1.76
C ALA A 105 3.67 -13.79 -0.28
N ASN A 106 4.41 -14.68 0.41
CA ASN A 106 4.82 -14.49 1.81
C ASN A 106 5.81 -13.32 2.05
N THR A 107 6.39 -12.75 0.98
CA THR A 107 7.26 -11.55 1.01
C THR A 107 6.57 -10.30 0.49
N VAL A 108 5.28 -10.38 0.16
CA VAL A 108 4.48 -9.25 -0.30
C VAL A 108 3.58 -8.78 0.83
N ALA A 109 3.57 -7.47 1.08
CA ALA A 109 2.57 -6.82 1.90
C ALA A 109 1.44 -6.31 0.99
N HIS A 110 0.18 -6.43 1.42
CA HIS A 110 -0.95 -5.78 0.77
C HIS A 110 -1.70 -4.91 1.77
N MET A 111 -2.00 -3.68 1.37
CA MET A 111 -2.77 -2.73 2.16
C MET A 111 -4.09 -2.40 1.47
N GLY A 112 -5.19 -2.62 2.18
CA GLY A 112 -6.56 -2.40 1.70
C GLY A 112 -7.44 -1.78 2.78
N ASP A 113 -8.61 -1.29 2.37
CA ASP A 113 -9.59 -0.66 3.25
C ASP A 113 -10.99 -1.29 3.16
N ASP A 114 -11.32 -2.03 2.10
CA ASP A 114 -12.68 -2.58 1.91
C ASP A 114 -12.69 -4.02 1.37
N ILE A 115 -13.90 -4.61 1.31
CA ILE A 115 -14.16 -6.01 0.96
C ILE A 115 -13.46 -6.48 -0.34
N PRO A 116 -13.34 -5.68 -1.42
CA PRO A 116 -12.62 -6.09 -2.64
C PRO A 116 -11.14 -6.46 -2.41
N ASP A 117 -10.53 -6.02 -1.31
CA ASP A 117 -9.15 -6.32 -0.94
C ASP A 117 -8.98 -7.64 -0.20
N LEU A 118 -10.04 -8.18 0.42
CA LEU A 118 -10.00 -9.43 1.19
C LEU A 118 -9.32 -10.58 0.45
N PRO A 119 -9.55 -10.82 -0.85
CA PRO A 119 -8.88 -11.91 -1.54
C PRO A 119 -7.35 -11.76 -1.58
N VAL A 120 -6.82 -10.55 -1.67
CA VAL A 120 -5.37 -10.30 -1.69
C VAL A 120 -4.82 -10.26 -0.26
N LEU A 121 -5.53 -9.64 0.68
CA LEU A 121 -5.16 -9.64 2.11
C LEU A 121 -4.96 -11.06 2.63
N ARG A 122 -5.81 -12.02 2.23
CA ARG A 122 -5.69 -13.43 2.63
C ARG A 122 -4.53 -14.19 1.98
N LEU A 123 -3.98 -13.69 0.87
CA LEU A 123 -2.89 -14.34 0.12
C LEU A 123 -1.52 -13.74 0.47
N ALA A 124 -1.47 -12.45 0.80
CA ALA A 124 -0.24 -11.73 1.10
C ALA A 124 0.42 -12.21 2.42
N GLY A 125 1.74 -12.13 2.48
CA GLY A 125 2.52 -12.47 3.67
C GLY A 125 2.32 -11.50 4.84
N LEU A 126 1.94 -10.27 4.52
CA LEU A 126 1.54 -9.24 5.48
C LEU A 126 0.30 -8.53 4.95
N ALA A 127 -0.81 -8.68 5.68
CA ALA A 127 -2.08 -8.04 5.38
C ALA A 127 -2.25 -6.81 6.27
N LEU A 128 -2.47 -5.65 5.66
CA LEU A 128 -2.48 -4.35 6.31
C LEU A 128 -3.83 -3.68 6.10
N GLY A 129 -4.39 -3.14 7.19
CA GLY A 129 -5.60 -2.34 7.20
C GLY A 129 -5.31 -0.88 7.51
N VAL A 130 -6.15 0.04 7.02
CA VAL A 130 -6.16 1.44 7.46
C VAL A 130 -7.06 1.65 8.68
N ALA A 131 -6.85 2.74 9.44
CA ALA A 131 -7.69 3.04 10.61
C ALA A 131 -9.20 3.18 10.27
N ASN A 132 -9.50 3.70 9.08
CA ASN A 132 -10.87 3.90 8.57
C ASN A 132 -11.37 2.75 7.67
N GLN A 133 -10.76 1.57 7.77
CA GLN A 133 -11.16 0.41 6.97
C GLN A 133 -12.58 -0.05 7.33
N ASN A 134 -13.22 -0.74 6.40
CA ASN A 134 -14.44 -1.49 6.67
C ASN A 134 -14.18 -2.49 7.82
N PRO A 135 -15.02 -2.51 8.88
CA PRO A 135 -14.82 -3.38 10.04
C PRO A 135 -14.67 -4.88 9.70
N VAL A 136 -15.24 -5.34 8.60
CA VAL A 136 -15.11 -6.73 8.12
C VAL A 136 -13.64 -7.12 7.89
N LEU A 137 -12.75 -6.17 7.60
CA LEU A 137 -11.33 -6.46 7.39
C LEU A 137 -10.58 -6.76 8.69
N ALA A 138 -11.11 -6.40 9.86
CA ALA A 138 -10.38 -6.51 11.12
C ALA A 138 -9.90 -7.93 11.44
N GLU A 139 -10.65 -8.95 11.04
CA GLU A 139 -10.31 -10.38 11.22
C GLU A 139 -9.38 -10.93 10.12
N HIS A 140 -9.02 -10.10 9.15
CA HIS A 140 -8.29 -10.49 7.94
C HIS A 140 -6.99 -9.70 7.73
N VAL A 141 -6.63 -8.86 8.69
CA VAL A 141 -5.41 -8.06 8.68
C VAL A 141 -4.52 -8.43 9.86
N HIS A 142 -3.21 -8.37 9.65
CA HIS A 142 -2.22 -8.64 10.69
C HIS A 142 -1.85 -7.36 11.45
N TYR A 143 -2.05 -6.20 10.83
CA TYR A 143 -1.80 -4.90 11.41
C TYR A 143 -2.77 -3.87 10.85
N VAL A 144 -3.29 -3.02 11.73
CA VAL A 144 -4.14 -1.87 11.37
C VAL A 144 -3.37 -0.61 11.75
N THR A 145 -3.26 0.32 10.81
CA THR A 145 -2.58 1.59 11.07
C THR A 145 -3.35 2.45 12.06
N THR A 146 -2.64 3.35 12.74
CA THR A 146 -3.28 4.39 13.55
C THR A 146 -3.82 5.53 12.68
N ALA A 147 -3.09 5.88 11.61
CA ALA A 147 -3.53 6.88 10.65
C ALA A 147 -4.57 6.33 9.67
N ALA A 148 -5.39 7.23 9.12
CA ALA A 148 -6.37 6.93 8.09
C ALA A 148 -5.76 6.97 6.68
N GLY A 149 -6.43 6.33 5.72
CA GLY A 149 -6.09 6.41 4.30
C GLY A 149 -6.04 7.85 3.79
N GLY A 150 -5.05 8.13 2.94
CA GLY A 150 -4.77 9.49 2.44
C GLY A 150 -4.30 10.48 3.52
N ALA A 151 -4.11 10.05 4.76
CA ALA A 151 -3.74 10.88 5.91
C ALA A 151 -2.50 10.35 6.66
N GLY A 152 -1.61 9.60 5.97
CA GLY A 152 -0.36 9.12 6.57
C GLY A 152 -0.33 7.63 6.90
N ALA A 153 -1.38 6.87 6.60
CA ALA A 153 -1.39 5.42 6.86
C ALA A 153 -0.30 4.69 6.07
N VAL A 154 -0.11 5.04 4.79
CA VAL A 154 0.94 4.43 3.97
C VAL A 154 2.32 4.87 4.46
N ARG A 155 2.48 6.12 4.90
CA ARG A 155 3.69 6.61 5.56
C ARG A 155 4.04 5.77 6.77
N GLU A 156 3.08 5.54 7.67
CA GLU A 156 3.23 4.73 8.88
C GLU A 156 3.78 3.33 8.54
N VAL A 157 3.16 2.65 7.57
CA VAL A 157 3.60 1.33 7.09
C VAL A 157 5.01 1.37 6.49
N CYS A 158 5.33 2.38 5.69
CA CYS A 158 6.67 2.52 5.12
C CYS A 158 7.74 2.67 6.21
N GLU A 159 7.48 3.44 7.27
CA GLU A 159 8.42 3.55 8.40
C GLU A 159 8.58 2.22 9.13
N LEU A 160 7.48 1.51 9.39
CA LEU A 160 7.52 0.21 10.05
C LEU A 160 8.32 -0.81 9.26
N LEU A 161 8.13 -0.87 7.94
CA LEU A 161 8.92 -1.73 7.05
C LEU A 161 10.42 -1.42 7.16
N LEU A 162 10.80 -0.15 7.10
CA LEU A 162 12.20 0.26 7.20
C LEU A 162 12.78 -0.03 8.59
N ARG A 163 12.03 0.21 9.67
CA ARG A 163 12.46 -0.04 11.05
C ARG A 163 12.63 -1.52 11.33
N CYS A 164 11.64 -2.35 11.00
CA CYS A 164 11.70 -3.80 11.17
C CYS A 164 12.80 -4.47 10.32
N GLN A 165 13.26 -3.82 9.26
CA GLN A 165 14.37 -4.31 8.44
C GLN A 165 15.72 -3.65 8.76
N GLY A 166 15.80 -2.82 9.80
CA GLY A 166 17.04 -2.13 10.18
C GLY A 166 17.53 -1.10 9.15
N ARG A 167 16.66 -0.65 8.24
CA ARG A 167 16.96 0.30 7.16
C ARG A 167 16.59 1.75 7.51
N TRP A 168 15.91 1.98 8.64
CA TRP A 168 15.39 3.29 9.04
C TRP A 168 16.50 4.33 9.23
N ASP A 169 17.55 4.02 9.99
CA ASP A 169 18.59 5.00 10.30
C ASP A 169 19.38 5.38 9.05
N THR A 170 19.65 4.43 8.15
CA THR A 170 20.27 4.69 6.84
C THR A 170 19.38 5.57 5.96
N ALA A 171 18.07 5.32 5.94
CA ALA A 171 17.13 6.14 5.19
C ALA A 171 17.07 7.58 5.73
N LEU A 172 17.10 7.74 7.06
CA LEU A 172 17.03 9.02 7.74
C LEU A 172 18.33 9.84 7.62
N ALA A 173 19.49 9.18 7.62
CA ALA A 173 20.81 9.83 7.52
C ALA A 173 21.01 10.67 6.25
N ARG A 174 20.18 10.50 5.22
CA ARG A 174 20.19 11.38 4.03
C ARG A 174 19.67 12.79 4.29
N TYR A 175 19.02 13.02 5.43
CA TYR A 175 18.34 14.27 5.77
C TYR A 175 18.89 14.97 7.02
N LEU A 176 19.84 14.33 7.71
CA LEU A 176 20.50 14.84 8.92
C LEU A 176 21.95 15.17 8.62
#